data_AF-A0A3D3YRW6-F1
#
_entry.id   AF-A0A3D3YRW6-F1
#
_cell.length_a   1.000
_cell.length_b   1.000
_cell.length_c   1.000
_cell.angle_alpha   90.00
_cell.angle_beta   90.00
_cell.angle_gamma   90.00
#
_symmetry.space_group_name_H-M   'P 1'
#
loop_
_entity.id
_entity.type
_entity.pdbx_description
1 polymer ?
#
loop_
_entity_poly.entity_id
_entity_poly.type
_entity_poly.pdbx_seq_one_letter_code
_entity_poly.pdbx_strand_id
1 'polypeptide(L)'
;MDNHLPRDRALITIYRRLLARYGPQHWWPAEEPLEVIVGAILTQATAWGNVEKAIANLKSAGALSPEALRRLPLAELAALIYSCGYYNAKALKLKGFA
;
A
#
# COMPACT_ATOMS: atom_id res chain seq x y z
N MET A 1 11.01 -17.71 -39.08
CA MET A 1 12.20 -17.03 -38.53
C MET A 1 11.82 -16.52 -37.16
N ASP A 2 12.30 -17.19 -36.10
CA ASP A 2 11.99 -16.84 -34.73
C ASP A 2 12.60 -15.48 -34.39
N ASN A 3 11.77 -14.45 -34.46
CA ASN A 3 12.14 -13.09 -34.10
C ASN A 3 12.07 -12.93 -32.57
N HIS A 4 12.85 -13.74 -31.84
CA HIS A 4 13.05 -13.56 -30.41
C HIS A 4 14.05 -12.42 -30.22
N LEU A 5 13.50 -11.24 -29.94
CA LEU A 5 14.28 -10.15 -29.38
C LEU A 5 15.00 -10.67 -28.12
N PRO A 6 16.27 -10.30 -27.88
CA PRO A 6 16.93 -10.53 -26.61
C PRO A 6 15.99 -10.14 -25.46
N ARG A 7 15.93 -10.96 -24.41
CA ARG A 7 14.96 -10.83 -23.30
C ARG A 7 14.77 -9.37 -22.84
N ASP A 8 15.86 -8.63 -22.74
CA ASP A 8 15.87 -7.22 -22.32
C ASP A 8 15.11 -6.30 -23.30
N ARG A 9 15.28 -6.49 -24.61
CA ARG A 9 14.55 -5.73 -25.64
C ARG A 9 13.05 -6.07 -25.63
N ALA A 10 12.69 -7.32 -25.37
CA ALA A 10 11.29 -7.72 -25.25
C ALA A 10 10.63 -7.07 -24.02
N LEU A 11 11.29 -7.07 -22.86
CA LEU A 11 10.79 -6.44 -21.64
C LEU A 11 10.59 -4.93 -21.80
N ILE A 12 11.57 -4.23 -22.38
CA ILE A 12 11.45 -2.78 -22.64
C ILE A 12 10.32 -2.49 -23.63
N THR A 13 10.10 -3.34 -24.62
CA THR A 13 8.98 -3.19 -25.56
C THR A 13 7.63 -3.35 -24.86
N ILE A 14 7.49 -4.34 -23.98
CA ILE A 14 6.28 -4.54 -23.18
C ILE A 14 6.05 -3.32 -22.27
N TYR A 15 7.07 -2.90 -21.53
CA TYR A 15 7.00 -1.72 -20.67
C TYR A 15 6.53 -0.48 -21.43
N ARG A 16 7.13 -0.16 -22.57
CA ARG A 16 6.76 1.01 -23.39
C ARG A 16 5.32 0.92 -23.89
N ARG A 17 4.85 -0.25 -24.30
CA ARG A 17 3.45 -0.46 -24.73
C ARG A 17 2.46 -0.22 -23.60
N LEU A 18 2.74 -0.77 -22.41
CA LEU A 18 1.92 -0.56 -21.23
C LEU A 18 1.92 0.91 -20.82
N LEU A 19 3.10 1.55 -20.77
CA LEU A 19 3.23 2.97 -20.44
C LEU A 19 2.48 3.86 -21.43
N ALA A 20 2.58 3.60 -22.74
CA ALA A 20 1.86 4.38 -23.76
C ALA A 20 0.34 4.21 -23.65
N ARG A 21 -0.14 3.01 -23.28
CA ARG A 21 -1.58 2.72 -23.19
C ARG A 21 -2.23 3.24 -21.92
N TYR A 22 -1.53 3.14 -20.79
CA TYR A 22 -2.09 3.45 -19.47
C TYR A 22 -1.59 4.79 -18.92
N GLY A 23 -0.41 5.25 -19.34
CA GLY A 23 0.24 6.43 -18.79
C GLY A 23 0.85 6.18 -17.40
N PRO A 24 1.43 7.21 -16.77
CA PRO A 24 1.84 7.15 -15.35
C PRO A 24 0.64 6.78 -14.48
N GLN A 25 0.72 5.65 -13.78
CA GLN A 25 -0.43 5.11 -13.03
C GLN A 25 -0.59 5.70 -11.63
N HIS A 26 0.46 6.33 -11.08
CA HIS A 26 0.47 6.74 -9.67
C HIS A 26 -0.02 5.63 -8.75
N TRP A 27 0.36 4.38 -9.05
CA TRP A 27 -0.16 3.13 -8.46
C TRP A 27 0.05 3.00 -6.94
N TRP A 28 0.80 3.94 -6.37
CA TRP A 28 1.02 4.08 -4.95
C TRP A 28 1.13 5.57 -4.57
N PRO A 29 0.01 6.30 -4.53
CA PRO A 29 0.00 7.71 -4.15
C PRO A 29 0.19 7.79 -2.64
N ALA A 30 1.37 8.23 -2.21
CA ALA A 30 1.70 8.46 -0.80
C ALA A 30 2.45 9.77 -0.70
N GLU A 31 2.15 10.55 0.33
CA GLU A 31 2.81 11.84 0.57
C GLU A 31 4.15 11.64 1.29
N GLU A 32 4.22 10.65 2.17
CA GLU A 32 5.37 10.41 3.05
C GLU A 32 5.83 8.95 3.03
N PRO A 33 7.12 8.65 3.30
CA PRO A 33 7.64 7.28 3.35
C PRO A 33 6.89 6.36 4.32
N LEU A 34 6.41 6.90 5.44
CA LEU A 34 5.61 6.13 6.39
C LEU A 34 4.30 5.63 5.78
N GLU A 35 3.62 6.47 5.02
CA GLU A 35 2.37 6.10 4.34
C GLU A 35 2.61 4.96 3.33
N VAL A 36 3.77 4.96 2.66
CA VAL A 36 4.18 3.84 1.80
C VAL A 36 4.27 2.53 2.57
N ILE A 37 4.93 2.56 3.73
CA ILE A 37 5.12 1.35 4.57
C ILE A 37 3.78 0.86 5.13
N VAL A 38 2.97 1.77 5.68
CA VAL A 38 1.65 1.46 6.21
C VAL A 38 0.77 0.86 5.11
N GLY A 39 0.71 1.49 3.94
CA GLY A 39 -0.01 0.93 2.80
C GLY A 39 0.49 -0.47 2.42
N ALA A 40 1.80 -0.73 2.47
CA ALA A 40 2.38 -2.00 2.05
C ALA A 40 1.99 -3.14 2.99
N ILE A 41 1.87 -2.84 4.29
CA ILE A 41 1.33 -3.76 5.29
C ILE A 41 -0.17 -4.01 5.03
N LEU A 42 -0.92 -2.94 4.73
CA LEU A 42 -2.37 -3.00 4.58
C LEU A 42 -2.84 -3.67 3.28
N THR A 43 -2.08 -3.58 2.18
CA THR A 43 -2.42 -4.17 0.87
C THR A 43 -2.41 -5.70 0.86
N GLN A 44 -1.74 -6.36 1.82
CA GLN A 44 -1.68 -7.82 1.91
C GLN A 44 -3.09 -8.42 2.01
N ALA A 45 -3.50 -9.20 1.00
CA ALA A 45 -4.85 -9.78 0.90
C ALA A 45 -5.98 -8.73 1.09
N THR A 46 -5.85 -7.55 0.48
CA THR A 46 -6.87 -6.49 0.57
C THR A 46 -6.93 -5.69 -0.73
N ALA A 47 -8.15 -5.37 -1.18
CA ALA A 47 -8.36 -4.52 -2.35
C ALA A 47 -7.90 -3.08 -2.07
N TRP A 48 -7.28 -2.42 -3.07
CA TRP A 48 -6.69 -1.09 -2.89
C TRP A 48 -7.67 -0.06 -2.31
N GLY A 49 -8.92 -0.03 -2.78
CA GLY A 49 -9.95 0.89 -2.25
C GLY A 49 -10.25 0.73 -0.75
N ASN A 50 -9.96 -0.44 -0.15
CA ASN A 50 -10.07 -0.62 1.30
C ASN A 50 -8.82 -0.16 2.05
N VAL A 51 -7.66 -0.21 1.41
CA VAL A 51 -6.40 0.35 1.92
C VAL A 51 -6.51 1.87 1.96
N GLU A 52 -7.02 2.48 0.90
CA GLU A 52 -7.26 3.93 0.84
C GLU A 52 -8.18 4.39 1.97
N LYS A 53 -9.28 3.67 2.21
CA LYS A 53 -10.18 3.92 3.36
C LYS A 53 -9.46 3.83 4.70
N ALA A 54 -8.64 2.80 4.90
CA ALA A 54 -7.90 2.62 6.14
C ALA A 54 -6.85 3.72 6.35
N ILE A 55 -6.11 4.12 5.32
CA ILE A 55 -5.17 5.23 5.37
C ILE A 55 -5.89 6.54 5.67
N ALA A 56 -7.02 6.80 5.02
CA ALA A 56 -7.85 7.98 5.29
C ALA A 56 -8.30 8.01 6.76
N ASN A 57 -8.79 6.89 7.29
CA ASN A 57 -9.16 6.77 8.70
C ASN A 57 -7.99 7.05 9.65
N LEU A 58 -6.79 6.51 9.36
CA LEU A 58 -5.59 6.77 10.14
C LEU A 58 -5.19 8.25 10.09
N LYS A 59 -5.25 8.89 8.91
CA LYS A 59 -4.99 10.34 8.75
C LYS A 59 -6.00 11.16 9.56
N SER A 60 -7.30 10.88 9.42
CA SER A 60 -8.36 11.58 10.16
C SER A 60 -8.26 11.41 11.68
N ALA A 61 -7.76 10.28 12.15
CA ALA A 61 -7.50 10.03 13.57
C ALA A 61 -6.17 10.62 14.07
N GLY A 62 -5.37 11.27 13.21
CA GLY A 62 -4.01 11.73 13.55
C GLY A 62 -3.07 10.57 13.92
N ALA A 63 -3.37 9.36 13.43
CA ALA A 63 -2.70 8.12 13.79
C ALA A 63 -1.61 7.70 12.78
N LEU A 64 -1.40 8.45 11.70
CA LEU A 64 -0.38 8.15 10.68
C LEU A 64 1.00 8.73 11.05
N SER A 65 1.49 8.44 12.26
CA SER A 65 2.88 8.66 12.70
C SER A 65 3.35 7.45 13.52
N PRO A 66 4.67 7.18 13.63
CA PRO A 66 5.15 6.05 14.42
C PRO A 66 4.72 6.16 15.90
N GLU A 67 4.86 7.35 16.48
CA GLU A 67 4.50 7.59 17.88
C GLU A 67 3.00 7.44 18.11
N ALA A 68 2.17 7.90 17.16
CA ALA A 68 0.72 7.77 17.26
C ALA A 68 0.28 6.31 17.14
N LEU A 69 0.79 5.55 16.16
CA LEU A 69 0.53 4.11 16.01
C LEU A 69 0.92 3.32 17.27
N ARG A 70 2.06 3.65 17.87
CA ARG A 70 2.55 2.97 19.07
C ARG A 70 1.67 3.26 20.30
N ARG A 71 1.23 4.51 20.48
CA ARG A 71 0.35 4.92 21.60
C ARG A 71 -1.10 4.42 21.46
N LEU A 72 -1.65 4.37 20.25
CA LEU A 72 -3.05 4.05 20.03
C LEU A 72 -3.38 2.65 20.58
N PRO A 73 -4.48 2.42 21.32
CA PRO A 73 -4.84 1.08 21.75
C PRO A 73 -4.98 0.11 20.56
N LEU A 74 -4.56 -1.14 20.74
CA LEU A 74 -4.58 -2.12 19.64
C LEU A 74 -5.98 -2.31 19.03
N ALA A 75 -7.02 -2.30 19.88
CA ALA A 75 -8.41 -2.42 19.44
C ALA A 75 -8.88 -1.22 18.61
N GLU A 76 -8.47 0.00 18.98
CA GLU A 76 -8.76 1.21 18.20
C GLU A 76 -8.05 1.19 16.86
N LEU A 77 -6.79 0.74 16.83
CA LEU A 77 -6.02 0.64 15.60
C LEU A 77 -6.67 -0.37 14.65
N ALA A 78 -7.05 -1.54 15.18
CA ALA A 78 -7.79 -2.56 14.46
C ALA A 78 -9.11 -2.03 13.89
N ALA A 79 -9.82 -1.17 14.61
CA ALA A 79 -11.06 -0.55 14.14
C ALA A 79 -10.81 0.43 12.98
N LEU A 80 -9.77 1.27 13.08
CA LEU A 80 -9.42 2.24 12.02
C LEU A 80 -9.06 1.55 10.69
N ILE A 81 -8.49 0.34 10.75
CA ILE A 81 -8.10 -0.44 9.58
C ILE A 81 -9.03 -1.62 9.29
N TYR A 82 -10.25 -1.65 9.86
CA TYR A 82 -11.18 -2.78 9.74
C TYR A 82 -11.56 -3.12 8.29
N SER A 83 -11.52 -2.13 7.38
CA SER A 83 -11.71 -2.34 5.95
C SER A 83 -10.67 -3.29 5.32
N CYS A 84 -9.51 -3.44 5.95
CA CYS A 84 -8.44 -4.33 5.52
C CYS A 84 -8.65 -5.73 6.10
N GLY A 85 -8.72 -6.75 5.25
CA GLY A 85 -8.78 -8.15 5.71
C GLY A 85 -7.61 -8.48 6.64
N TYR A 86 -7.81 -9.40 7.60
CA TYR A 86 -6.83 -9.72 8.64
C TYR A 86 -6.39 -8.49 9.48
N TYR A 87 -7.29 -7.53 9.70
CA TYR A 87 -7.01 -6.27 10.40
C TYR A 87 -6.37 -6.46 11.78
N ASN A 88 -6.72 -7.49 12.56
CA ASN A 88 -6.09 -7.77 13.85
C ASN A 88 -4.58 -8.05 13.71
N ALA A 89 -4.20 -8.89 12.75
CA ALA A 89 -2.79 -9.20 12.49
C ALA A 89 -2.05 -7.99 11.91
N LYS A 90 -2.73 -7.19 11.08
CA LYS A 90 -2.16 -5.96 10.53
C LYS A 90 -1.96 -4.89 11.60
N ALA A 91 -2.88 -4.75 12.56
CA ALA A 91 -2.73 -3.82 13.68
C ALA A 91 -1.51 -4.17 14.54
N LEU A 92 -1.29 -5.47 14.79
CA LEU A 92 -0.07 -5.95 15.46
C LEU A 92 1.20 -5.63 14.64
N LYS A 93 1.18 -5.87 13.32
CA LYS A 93 2.32 -5.53 12.44
C LYS A 93 2.63 -4.04 12.42
N LEU A 94 1.61 -3.19 12.34
CA LEU A 94 1.76 -1.74 12.37
C LEU A 94 2.38 -1.26 13.68
N LYS A 95 1.93 -1.80 14.81
CA LYS A 95 2.54 -1.54 16.13
C LYS A 95 3.94 -2.12 16.29
N GLY A 96 4.27 -3.22 15.63
CA GLY A 96 5.60 -3.81 15.66
C GLY A 96 6.60 -3.08 14.77
N PHE A 97 6.12 -2.37 13.74
CA PHE A 97 6.92 -1.52 12.89
C PHE A 97 7.23 -0.15 13.54
N ALA A 98 6.26 0.42 14.25
CA ALA A 98 6.30 1.76 14.83
C ALA A 98 6.85 1.81 16.27
#